data_AF-U7UCX9-F1
#
_entry.id   AF-U7UCX9-F1
#
_cell.length_a   1.000
_cell.length_b   1.000
_cell.length_c   1.000
_cell.angle_alpha   90.00
_cell.angle_beta   90.00
_cell.angle_gamma   90.00
#
_symmetry.space_group_name_H-M   'P 1'
#
loop_
_entity.id
_entity.type
_entity.pdbx_description
1 polymer ?
#
loop_
_entity_poly.entity_id
_entity_poly.type
_entity_poly.pdbx_seq_one_letter_code
_entity_poly.pdbx_strand_id
1 'polypeptide(L)'
;MDSFDNIAQYPIYFAPGCKLLQLEPEMVSKVYDYLHQLFGNINLYTRCCGLDDSRQQDEEAVFITLCDSCFKVYGETYANLHMRDFWDVYDEYKDIYPLYDEAAVRKALNETMTGVYPKEGIKAWFNKFNNN
;
A
#
# COMPACT_ATOMS: atom_id res chain seq x y z
N MET A 1 17.97 19.66 12.01
CA MET A 1 18.18 19.22 10.62
C MET A 1 17.80 17.76 10.64
N ASP A 2 16.48 17.54 10.66
CA ASP A 2 15.94 16.20 10.74
C ASP A 2 16.25 15.50 9.43
N SER A 3 16.78 14.29 9.54
CA SER A 3 17.03 13.39 8.42
C SER A 3 15.73 13.26 7.65
N PHE A 4 15.57 14.01 6.56
CA PHE A 4 14.73 13.54 5.47
C PHE A 4 15.40 12.26 5.05
N ASP A 5 14.93 11.14 5.60
CA ASP A 5 15.40 9.82 5.23
C ASP A 5 15.35 9.80 3.70
N ASN A 6 16.52 9.68 3.08
CA ASN A 6 16.68 9.79 1.65
C ASN A 6 16.12 8.52 1.00
N ILE A 7 14.81 8.30 1.14
CA ILE A 7 14.07 7.13 0.67
C ILE A 7 14.18 6.99 -0.85
N ALA A 8 14.51 8.08 -1.55
CA ALA A 8 14.80 8.08 -2.98
C ALA A 8 16.10 7.35 -3.35
N GLN A 9 16.93 6.95 -2.38
CA GLN A 9 18.13 6.12 -2.64
C GLN A 9 17.81 4.64 -2.90
N TYR A 10 16.60 4.20 -2.54
CA TYR A 10 16.13 2.82 -2.73
C TYR A 10 15.03 2.76 -3.80
N PRO A 11 14.81 1.60 -4.44
CA PRO A 11 13.61 1.38 -5.25
C PRO A 11 12.34 1.62 -4.41
N ILE A 12 11.44 2.44 -4.95
CA ILE A 12 10.17 2.77 -4.29
C ILE A 12 9.04 1.96 -4.93
N TYR A 13 8.29 1.28 -4.08
CA TYR A 13 7.11 0.53 -4.43
C TYR A 13 5.88 1.14 -3.76
N PHE A 14 4.84 1.39 -4.54
CA PHE A 14 3.52 1.69 -4.01
C PHE A 14 2.73 0.39 -3.88
N ALA A 15 2.44 0.00 -2.64
CA ALA A 15 1.64 -1.18 -2.29
C ALA A 15 0.27 -0.72 -1.76
N PRO A 16 -0.70 -0.37 -2.62
CA PRO A 16 -2.02 0.13 -2.17
C PRO A 16 -2.81 -0.90 -1.35
N GLY A 17 -2.51 -2.18 -1.51
CA GLY A 17 -3.29 -3.27 -0.91
C GLY A 17 -4.37 -3.78 -1.86
N CYS A 18 -4.58 -5.09 -1.81
CA CYS A 18 -5.40 -5.80 -2.79
C CYS A 18 -6.86 -5.33 -2.85
N LYS A 19 -7.44 -4.94 -1.71
CA LYS A 19 -8.83 -4.50 -1.63
C LYS A 19 -9.04 -3.18 -2.36
N LEU A 20 -8.13 -2.21 -2.17
CA LEU A 20 -8.19 -0.92 -2.85
C LEU A 20 -7.97 -1.07 -4.35
N LEU A 21 -7.04 -1.93 -4.78
CA LEU A 21 -6.83 -2.24 -6.20
C LEU A 21 -8.10 -2.79 -6.88
N GLN A 22 -8.89 -3.59 -6.17
CA GLN A 22 -10.08 -4.23 -6.72
C GLN A 22 -11.31 -3.31 -6.70
N LEU A 23 -11.50 -2.56 -5.62
CA LEU A 23 -12.73 -1.79 -5.40
C LEU A 23 -12.60 -0.32 -5.78
N GLU A 24 -11.39 0.25 -5.72
CA GLU A 24 -11.12 1.68 -5.93
C GLU A 24 -9.92 1.92 -6.87
N PRO A 25 -9.88 1.31 -8.08
CA PRO A 25 -8.74 1.41 -8.98
C PRO A 25 -8.44 2.84 -9.44
N GLU A 26 -9.46 3.69 -9.61
CA GLU A 26 -9.27 5.09 -9.98
C GLU A 26 -8.60 5.90 -8.87
N MET A 27 -8.99 5.68 -7.61
CA MET A 27 -8.34 6.33 -6.46
C MET A 27 -6.89 5.86 -6.32
N VAL A 28 -6.65 4.56 -6.48
CA VAL A 28 -5.29 4.00 -6.50
C VAL A 28 -4.45 4.62 -7.61
N SER A 29 -4.99 4.80 -8.82
CA SER A 29 -4.30 5.46 -9.92
C SER A 29 -3.92 6.91 -9.56
N LYS A 30 -4.85 7.68 -8.98
CA LYS A 30 -4.57 9.07 -8.56
C LYS A 30 -3.47 9.16 -7.51
N VAL A 31 -3.47 8.24 -6.54
CA VAL A 31 -2.42 8.18 -5.51
C VAL A 31 -1.08 7.75 -6.12
N TYR A 32 -1.08 6.79 -7.04
CA TYR A 32 0.11 6.39 -7.78
C TYR A 32 0.69 7.56 -8.58
N ASP A 33 -0.14 8.28 -9.33
CA ASP A 33 0.28 9.44 -10.13
C ASP A 33 0.88 10.54 -9.24
N TYR A 34 0.28 10.78 -8.08
CA TYR A 34 0.81 11.70 -7.07
C TYR A 34 2.21 11.29 -6.60
N LEU A 35 2.39 10.04 -6.20
CA LEU A 35 3.70 9.53 -5.75
C LEU A 35 4.73 9.53 -6.89
N HIS A 36 4.30 9.25 -8.11
CA HIS A 36 5.16 9.29 -9.30
C HIS A 36 5.65 10.72 -9.59
N GLN A 37 4.80 11.74 -9.39
CA GLN A 37 5.20 13.13 -9.53
C GLN A 37 6.23 13.56 -8.46
N LEU A 38 6.12 13.03 -7.24
CA LEU A 38 7.03 13.33 -6.14
C LEU A 38 8.39 12.65 -6.28
N PHE A 39 8.40 11.35 -6.56
CA PHE A 39 9.60 10.52 -6.49
C PHE A 39 10.15 10.10 -7.85
N GLY A 40 9.46 10.41 -8.94
CA GLY A 40 9.80 9.96 -10.27
C GLY A 40 9.54 8.47 -10.43
N ASN A 41 10.58 7.68 -10.71
CA ASN A 41 10.40 6.27 -11.03
C ASN A 41 10.01 5.45 -9.80
N ILE A 42 8.74 5.04 -9.74
CA ILE A 42 8.18 4.17 -8.71
C ILE A 42 7.51 2.96 -9.37
N ASN A 43 7.36 1.87 -8.64
CA ASN A 43 6.72 0.66 -9.14
C ASN A 43 5.40 0.40 -8.40
N LEU A 44 4.38 -0.06 -9.11
CA LEU A 44 3.15 -0.52 -8.49
C LEU A 44 3.32 -1.97 -8.00
N TYR A 45 3.14 -2.20 -6.71
CA TYR A 45 3.19 -3.53 -6.10
C TYR A 45 1.77 -4.06 -5.86
N THR A 46 1.37 -5.05 -6.66
CA THR A 46 -0.02 -5.53 -6.74
C THR A 46 -0.30 -6.81 -5.96
N ARG A 47 0.68 -7.34 -5.23
CA ARG A 47 0.50 -8.57 -4.44
C ARG A 47 -0.29 -8.30 -3.17
N CYS A 48 -1.02 -9.33 -2.71
CA CYS A 48 -1.82 -9.27 -1.49
C CYS A 48 -1.00 -9.80 -0.31
N CYS A 49 -0.75 -8.99 0.72
CA CYS A 49 0.02 -9.42 1.90
C CYS A 49 -0.55 -10.66 2.62
N GLY A 50 -1.85 -10.96 2.49
CA GLY A 50 -2.48 -12.14 3.09
C GLY A 50 -2.43 -13.42 2.24
N LEU A 51 -2.06 -13.30 0.96
CA LEU A 51 -1.94 -14.43 0.01
C LEU A 51 -0.54 -14.52 -0.58
N ASP A 52 0.35 -13.60 -0.21
CA ASP A 52 1.73 -13.57 -0.69
C ASP A 52 2.51 -14.68 0.00
N ASP A 53 2.74 -15.76 -0.74
CA ASP A 53 3.60 -16.87 -0.34
C ASP A 53 5.07 -16.62 -0.69
N SER A 54 5.35 -15.52 -1.39
CA SER A 54 6.70 -15.15 -1.74
C SER A 54 7.39 -14.60 -0.50
N ARG A 55 8.52 -15.21 -0.14
CA ARG A 55 9.49 -14.66 0.82
C ARG A 55 10.52 -13.79 0.10
N GLN A 56 10.16 -13.20 -1.03
CA GLN A 56 11.10 -12.63 -1.99
C GLN A 56 10.86 -11.14 -2.19
N GLN A 57 11.42 -10.38 -1.26
CA GLN A 57 12.08 -9.12 -1.55
C GLN A 57 13.51 -9.33 -1.05
N ASP A 58 14.47 -9.57 -1.94
CA ASP A 58 15.88 -9.77 -1.55
C ASP A 58 16.65 -8.44 -1.55
N GLU A 59 16.13 -7.42 -2.23
CA GLU A 59 16.72 -6.07 -2.30
C GLU A 59 16.13 -5.13 -1.25
N GLU A 60 16.94 -4.19 -0.76
CA GLU A 60 16.48 -3.16 0.16
C GLU A 60 15.60 -2.14 -0.59
N ALA A 61 14.36 -1.98 -0.17
CA ALA A 61 13.37 -1.19 -0.90
C ALA A 61 12.44 -0.42 0.05
N VAL A 62 11.82 0.64 -0.46
CA VAL A 62 10.84 1.45 0.27
C VAL A 62 9.44 1.09 -0.20
N PHE A 63 8.57 0.73 0.72
CA PHE A 63 7.18 0.41 0.44
C PHE A 63 6.28 1.49 1.03
N ILE A 64 5.55 2.19 0.17
CA ILE A 64 4.52 3.16 0.56
C ILE A 64 3.17 2.47 0.45
N THR A 65 2.35 2.50 1.51
CA THR A 65 1.05 1.81 1.51
C THR A 65 -0.07 2.64 2.14
N LEU A 66 -1.30 2.37 1.71
CA LEU A 66 -2.55 2.88 2.27
C LEU A 66 -3.24 1.84 3.17
N CYS A 67 -2.66 0.66 3.30
CA CYS A 67 -3.31 -0.51 3.87
C CYS A 67 -2.58 -0.95 5.13
N ASP A 68 -3.18 -0.75 6.30
CA ASP A 68 -2.61 -1.08 7.61
C ASP A 68 -2.13 -2.55 7.69
N SER A 69 -2.86 -3.48 7.07
CA SER A 69 -2.46 -4.88 7.05
C SER A 69 -1.24 -5.12 6.18
N CYS A 70 -1.10 -4.42 5.05
CA CYS A 70 0.11 -4.48 4.24
C CYS A 70 1.29 -3.86 4.98
N PHE A 71 1.07 -2.71 5.64
CA PHE A 71 2.10 -2.04 6.46
C PHE A 71 2.68 -3.01 7.48
N LYS A 72 1.79 -3.65 8.27
CA LYS A 72 2.19 -4.60 9.31
C LYS A 72 2.83 -5.87 8.74
N VAL A 73 2.15 -6.55 7.82
CA VAL A 73 2.59 -7.86 7.35
C VAL A 73 3.90 -7.75 6.58
N TYR A 74 4.07 -6.77 5.69
CA TYR A 74 5.33 -6.59 4.98
C TYR A 74 6.48 -6.16 5.90
N GLY A 75 6.22 -5.22 6.83
CA GLY A 75 7.24 -4.81 7.80
C GLY A 75 7.67 -5.92 8.76
N GLU A 76 6.78 -6.86 9.10
CA GLU A 76 7.13 -8.04 9.92
C GLU A 76 7.80 -9.16 9.10
N THR A 77 7.48 -9.28 7.81
CA THR A 77 7.95 -10.38 6.96
C THR A 77 9.32 -10.10 6.35
N TYR A 78 9.61 -8.85 6.00
CA TYR A 78 10.80 -8.47 5.24
C TYR A 78 11.65 -7.47 6.00
N ALA A 79 12.75 -7.93 6.60
CA ALA A 79 13.65 -7.08 7.38
C ALA A 79 14.37 -5.99 6.56
N ASN A 80 14.38 -6.14 5.24
CA ASN A 80 15.01 -5.24 4.26
C ASN A 80 14.01 -4.24 3.65
N LEU A 81 12.77 -4.19 4.11
CA LEU A 81 11.79 -3.20 3.64
C LEU A 81 11.69 -2.02 4.60
N HIS A 82 11.77 -0.83 4.02
CA HIS A 82 11.46 0.43 4.68
C HIS A 82 9.99 0.76 4.45
N MET A 83 9.15 0.42 5.43
CA MET A 83 7.70 0.68 5.34
C MET A 83 7.40 2.15 5.63
N ARG A 84 6.55 2.76 4.80
CA ARG A 84 6.05 4.12 4.97
C ARG A 84 4.53 4.14 4.79
N ASP A 85 3.85 4.81 5.71
CA ASP A 85 2.43 5.10 5.55
C ASP A 85 2.27 6.22 4.53
N PHE A 86 1.29 6.08 3.62
CA PHE A 86 1.03 7.10 2.62
C PHE A 86 0.69 8.47 3.24
N TRP A 87 -0.07 8.51 4.33
CA TRP A 87 -0.48 9.78 4.94
C TRP A 87 0.67 10.49 5.62
N ASP A 88 1.63 9.76 6.19
CA ASP A 88 2.87 10.34 6.72
C ASP A 88 3.68 10.99 5.59
N VAL A 89 3.86 10.26 4.47
CA VAL A 89 4.51 10.81 3.28
C VAL A 89 3.75 12.03 2.76
N TYR A 90 2.42 11.93 2.66
CA TYR A 90 1.61 13.07 2.21
C TYR A 90 1.77 14.28 3.14
N ASP A 91 1.76 14.09 4.46
CA ASP A 91 1.92 15.17 5.42
C ASP A 91 3.30 15.86 5.33
N GLU A 92 4.35 15.14 4.93
CA GLU A 92 5.68 15.69 4.67
C GLU A 92 5.73 16.58 3.41
N TYR A 93 4.92 16.29 2.39
CA TYR A 93 5.01 16.96 1.08
C TYR A 93 3.81 17.84 0.72
N LYS A 94 2.69 17.78 1.47
CA LYS A 94 1.43 18.46 1.12
C LYS A 94 1.54 19.97 0.96
N ASP A 95 2.48 20.62 1.65
CA ASP A 95 2.68 22.07 1.55
C ASP A 95 3.29 22.48 0.19
N ILE A 96 3.93 21.54 -0.51
CA ILE A 96 4.58 21.76 -1.81
C ILE A 96 3.76 21.13 -2.94
N TYR A 97 3.25 19.91 -2.70
CA TYR A 97 2.45 19.13 -3.62
C TYR A 97 1.22 18.60 -2.88
N PRO A 98 0.13 19.38 -2.84
CA PRO A 98 -1.13 18.93 -2.26
C PRO A 98 -1.85 17.97 -3.20
N LEU A 99 -2.64 17.05 -2.64
CA LEU A 99 -3.57 16.25 -3.43
C LEU A 99 -4.68 17.15 -3.96
N TYR A 100 -5.15 16.88 -5.19
CA TYR A 100 -6.24 17.64 -5.79
C TYR A 100 -7.55 17.53 -4.98
N ASP A 101 -7.86 16.35 -4.44
CA ASP A 101 -9.05 16.10 -3.64
C ASP A 101 -8.75 15.11 -2.50
N GLU A 102 -8.09 15.61 -1.46
CA GLU A 102 -7.75 14.82 -0.26
C GLU A 102 -8.99 14.21 0.40
N ALA A 103 -10.10 14.95 0.46
CA ALA A 103 -11.34 14.51 1.10
C ALA A 103 -11.94 13.30 0.38
N ALA A 104 -11.95 13.30 -0.96
CA ALA A 104 -12.39 12.15 -1.74
C ALA A 104 -11.49 10.91 -1.51
N VAL A 105 -10.16 11.09 -1.47
CA VAL A 105 -9.22 9.97 -1.20
C VAL A 105 -9.47 9.38 0.19
N ARG A 106 -9.60 10.23 1.22
CA ARG A 106 -9.90 9.77 2.59
C ARG A 106 -11.24 9.05 2.68
N LYS A 107 -12.27 9.57 2.01
CA LYS A 107 -13.59 8.96 1.98
C LYS A 107 -13.54 7.58 1.31
N ALA A 108 -12.97 7.48 0.11
CA ALA A 108 -12.87 6.23 -0.63
C ALA A 108 -12.05 5.17 0.15
N LEU A 109 -10.94 5.58 0.76
CA LEU A 109 -10.14 4.71 1.63
C LEU A 109 -10.97 4.19 2.80
N ASN A 110 -11.64 5.08 3.54
CA ASN A 110 -12.44 4.69 4.69
C ASN A 110 -13.59 3.77 4.28
N GLU A 111 -14.38 4.12 3.26
CA GLU A 111 -15.51 3.31 2.79
C GLU A 111 -15.06 1.92 2.33
N THR A 112 -13.94 1.85 1.61
CA THR A 112 -13.40 0.58 1.13
C THR A 112 -12.83 -0.26 2.25
N MET A 113 -12.12 0.34 3.20
CA MET A 113 -11.42 -0.40 4.26
C MET A 113 -12.33 -0.74 5.45
N THR A 114 -13.38 0.04 5.71
CA THR A 114 -14.33 -0.20 6.83
C THR A 114 -15.33 -1.34 6.60
N GLY A 115 -15.31 -2.00 5.43
CA GLY A 115 -16.03 -3.25 5.22
C GLY A 115 -15.29 -4.46 5.80
N VAL A 116 -15.93 -5.21 6.71
CA VAL A 116 -15.45 -6.51 7.18
C VAL A 116 -15.15 -7.40 5.97
N TYR A 117 -13.87 -7.70 5.74
CA TYR A 117 -13.48 -8.84 4.90
C TYR A 117 -14.24 -10.05 5.46
N PRO A 118 -15.12 -10.74 4.71
CA PRO A 118 -15.86 -11.86 5.27
C PRO A 118 -14.88 -13.01 5.47
N LYS A 119 -14.20 -13.01 6.62
CA LYS A 119 -13.31 -14.07 7.07
C LYS A 119 -14.03 -15.42 7.02
N GLU A 120 -15.34 -15.41 7.26
CA GLU A 120 -16.22 -16.57 7.16
C GLU A 120 -16.44 -17.03 5.72
N GLY A 121 -16.69 -16.10 4.78
CA GLY A 121 -16.87 -16.42 3.36
C GLY A 121 -15.61 -16.98 2.71
N ILE A 122 -14.44 -16.47 3.11
CA ILE A 122 -13.14 -16.96 2.65
C ILE A 122 -12.77 -18.28 3.32
N LYS A 123 -13.00 -18.46 4.63
CA LYS A 123 -12.84 -19.76 5.29
C LYS A 123 -13.75 -20.82 4.67
N ALA A 124 -15.00 -20.48 4.37
CA ALA A 124 -15.94 -21.40 3.72
C ALA A 124 -15.48 -21.78 2.31
N TRP A 125 -14.94 -20.83 1.54
CA TRP A 125 -14.37 -21.08 0.22
C TRP A 125 -13.08 -21.92 0.28
N PHE A 126 -12.13 -21.60 1.17
CA PHE A 126 -10.90 -22.38 1.37
C PHE A 126 -11.17 -23.82 1.83
N ASN A 127 -12.09 -24.01 2.78
CA ASN A 127 -12.49 -25.34 3.23
C ASN A 127 -13.16 -26.17 2.12
N LYS A 128 -13.86 -25.51 1.19
CA LYS A 128 -14.48 -26.15 0.03
C LYS A 128 -13.46 -26.54 -1.05
N PHE A 129 -12.36 -25.80 -1.16
CA PHE A 129 -11.27 -26.11 -2.10
C PHE A 129 -10.32 -27.19 -1.58
N ASN A 130 -10.04 -27.26 -0.27
CA ASN A 130 -9.17 -28.29 0.32
C ASN A 130 -9.86 -29.66 0.56
N ASN A 131 -11.17 -29.76 0.34
CA ASN A 131 -11.95 -30.99 0.50
C ASN A 131 -12.40 -31.61 -0.85
N ASN A 132 -11.76 -31.22 -1.96
CA ASN A 132 -11.84 -31.86 -3.28
C ASN A 132 -10.43 -32.26 -3.75
#